data_AF-A0A9D7UDQ0-F1
#
_entry.id   AF-A0A9D7UDQ0-F1
#
_cell.length_a   1.000
_cell.length_b   1.000
_cell.length_c   1.000
_cell.angle_alpha   90.00
_cell.angle_beta   90.00
_cell.angle_gamma   90.00
#
_symmetry.space_group_name_H-M   'P 1'
#
loop_
_entity.id
_entity.type
_entity.pdbx_description
1 polymer ?
#
loop_
_entity_poly.entity_id
_entity_poly.type
_entity_poly.pdbx_seq_one_letter_code
_entity_poly.pdbx_strand_id
1 'polypeptide(L)'
;MNEGVYKNNSTNKDITLKGKLYYKTCSFSGEKALKSELMWGHYANAGKGVVIEINIENCENIESVEYGNICDYDNIKDILRNKSNEWSYEDEYRYMLTDETCNKIKIGTIKKIHFGTPYKHLLNYRDIIKNHKPLSDYLDLKTQLEDLCEEKGICCEDFNFS
;
A
#
# COMPACT_ATOMS: atom_id res chain seq x y z
N MET A 1 8.45 2.65 -11.40
CA MET A 1 7.15 2.53 -12.09
C MET A 1 6.45 3.88 -11.92
N ASN A 2 6.02 4.55 -12.99
CA ASN A 2 5.37 5.87 -12.89
C ASN A 2 3.88 5.65 -12.64
N GLU A 3 3.46 5.62 -11.37
CA GLU A 3 2.09 5.34 -10.94
C GLU A 3 1.12 6.53 -11.12
N GLY A 4 1.60 7.67 -11.63
CA GLY A 4 0.79 8.84 -11.95
C GLY A 4 1.08 9.33 -13.36
N VAL A 5 0.03 9.47 -14.17
CA VAL A 5 0.10 10.03 -15.53
C VAL A 5 -0.52 11.42 -15.49
N TYR A 6 0.28 12.44 -15.78
CA TYR A 6 -0.19 13.81 -15.96
C TYR A 6 0.23 14.31 -17.33
N LYS A 7 -0.55 15.23 -17.89
CA LYS A 7 -0.27 15.81 -19.19
C LYS A 7 0.58 17.07 -19.01
N ASN A 8 1.71 17.13 -19.72
CA ASN A 8 2.48 18.37 -19.82
C ASN A 8 1.79 19.33 -20.79
N ASN A 9 1.54 20.56 -20.35
CA ASN A 9 0.92 21.67 -21.05
C ASN A 9 1.77 22.94 -20.86
N SER A 10 1.37 24.09 -21.40
CA SER A 10 2.13 25.34 -21.28
C SER A 10 2.29 25.89 -19.86
N THR A 11 1.40 25.55 -18.93
CA THR A 11 1.38 26.06 -17.55
C THR A 11 2.17 25.17 -16.58
N ASN A 12 2.38 23.89 -16.91
CA ASN A 12 3.05 22.92 -16.04
C ASN A 12 4.36 22.34 -16.61
N LYS A 13 4.92 22.93 -17.69
CA LYS A 13 6.21 22.50 -18.29
C LYS A 13 7.38 22.47 -17.31
N ASP A 14 7.30 23.31 -16.27
CA ASP A 14 8.34 23.50 -15.28
C ASP A 14 8.08 22.75 -13.97
N ILE A 15 7.16 21.77 -13.96
CA ILE A 15 7.03 20.86 -12.82
C ILE A 15 8.28 19.97 -12.76
N THR A 16 9.26 20.48 -12.03
CA THR A 16 10.54 19.84 -11.82
C THR A 16 10.45 18.73 -10.78
N LEU A 17 11.37 17.76 -10.85
CA LEU A 17 11.59 16.78 -9.79
C LEU A 17 11.76 17.45 -8.41
N LYS A 18 12.38 18.63 -8.36
CA LYS A 18 12.56 19.43 -7.14
C LYS A 18 11.23 19.82 -6.49
N GLY A 19 10.21 20.15 -7.30
CA GLY A 19 8.89 20.45 -6.79
C GLY A 19 8.16 19.22 -6.23
N LYS A 20 8.39 18.02 -6.79
CA LYS A 20 7.88 16.77 -6.20
C LYS A 20 8.55 16.47 -4.86
N LEU A 21 9.85 16.68 -4.77
CA LEU A 21 10.64 16.47 -3.55
C LEU A 21 10.31 17.44 -2.41
N TYR A 22 9.60 18.54 -2.72
CA TYR A 22 9.07 19.45 -1.70
C TYR A 22 8.03 18.78 -0.79
N TYR A 23 7.29 17.80 -1.32
CA TYR A 23 6.32 17.04 -0.56
C TYR A 23 6.93 15.74 -0.06
N LYS A 24 6.90 15.53 1.27
CA LYS A 24 7.10 14.22 1.87
C LYS A 24 5.76 13.49 1.90
N THR A 25 5.70 12.31 1.27
CA THR A 25 4.47 11.53 1.16
C THR A 25 4.58 10.18 1.86
N CYS A 26 3.52 9.76 2.55
CA CYS A 26 3.35 8.38 2.99
C CYS A 26 1.98 7.88 2.53
N SER A 27 1.97 6.79 1.75
CA SER A 27 0.76 6.25 1.14
C SER A 27 0.16 5.14 1.99
N PHE A 28 -1.16 5.15 2.08
CA PHE A 28 -2.00 4.16 2.74
C PHE A 28 -3.04 3.67 1.75
N SER A 29 -3.60 2.51 2.05
CA SER A 29 -4.74 1.98 1.33
C SER A 29 -5.93 1.87 2.28
N GLY A 30 -7.11 2.22 1.79
CA GLY A 30 -8.36 2.08 2.50
C GLY A 30 -8.81 0.63 2.62
N GLU A 31 -9.92 0.42 3.34
CA GLU A 31 -10.43 -0.92 3.66
C GLU A 31 -10.78 -1.74 2.40
N LYS A 32 -11.20 -1.09 1.31
CA LYS A 32 -11.58 -1.81 0.08
C LYS A 32 -10.38 -2.48 -0.58
N ALA A 33 -9.21 -1.84 -0.51
CA ALA A 33 -7.98 -2.35 -1.08
C ALA A 33 -7.50 -3.65 -0.41
N LEU A 34 -7.83 -3.86 0.87
CA LEU A 34 -7.52 -5.13 1.55
C LEU A 34 -8.19 -6.32 0.87
N LYS A 35 -9.37 -6.12 0.26
CA LYS A 35 -10.13 -7.14 -0.47
C LYS A 35 -9.69 -7.27 -1.93
N SER A 36 -8.76 -6.44 -2.39
CA SER A 36 -8.29 -6.43 -3.78
C SER A 36 -7.14 -7.42 -3.97
N GLU A 37 -7.39 -8.51 -4.69
CA GLU A 37 -6.33 -9.46 -5.06
C GLU A 37 -5.22 -8.79 -5.88
N LEU A 38 -5.53 -7.74 -6.64
CA LEU A 38 -4.53 -6.93 -7.35
C LEU A 38 -3.56 -6.22 -6.39
N MET A 39 -4.04 -5.72 -5.25
CA MET A 39 -3.18 -5.14 -4.21
C MET A 39 -2.23 -6.17 -3.64
N TRP A 40 -2.76 -7.35 -3.30
CA TRP A 40 -1.94 -8.47 -2.84
C TRP A 40 -0.93 -8.94 -3.90
N GLY A 41 -1.32 -8.87 -5.17
CA GLY A 41 -0.48 -9.12 -6.32
C GLY A 41 0.73 -8.18 -6.38
N HIS A 42 0.45 -6.87 -6.42
CA HIS A 42 1.45 -5.83 -6.62
C HIS A 42 2.32 -5.54 -5.39
N TYR A 43 1.70 -5.47 -4.22
CA TYR A 43 2.36 -4.93 -3.02
C TYR A 43 2.66 -5.99 -1.95
N ALA A 44 2.11 -7.22 -2.08
CA ALA A 44 2.32 -8.30 -1.12
C ALA A 44 2.99 -9.54 -1.74
N ASN A 45 4.02 -9.33 -2.57
CA ASN A 45 4.84 -10.43 -3.15
C ASN A 45 4.00 -11.52 -3.84
N ALA A 46 3.07 -11.11 -4.71
CA ALA A 46 2.10 -11.99 -5.35
C ALA A 46 1.35 -12.87 -4.33
N GLY A 47 0.81 -12.23 -3.29
CA GLY A 47 0.09 -12.86 -2.19
C GLY A 47 0.94 -13.55 -1.11
N LYS A 48 2.27 -13.61 -1.25
CA LYS A 48 3.19 -14.17 -0.21
C LYS A 48 3.78 -13.06 0.66
N GLY A 49 2.95 -12.11 1.06
CA GLY A 49 3.34 -10.93 1.81
C GLY A 49 2.43 -10.69 3.01
N VAL A 50 2.54 -9.51 3.58
CA VAL A 50 1.74 -9.07 4.73
C VAL A 50 1.14 -7.69 4.47
N VAL A 51 0.00 -7.41 5.10
CA VAL A 51 -0.57 -6.07 5.19
C VAL A 51 -0.56 -5.65 6.66
N ILE A 52 -0.10 -4.42 6.91
CA ILE A 52 -0.07 -3.81 8.24
C ILE A 52 -1.25 -2.86 8.34
N GLU A 53 -2.28 -3.26 9.08
CA GLU A 53 -3.42 -2.40 9.39
C GLU A 53 -3.06 -1.52 10.59
N ILE A 54 -3.33 -0.21 10.47
CA ILE A 54 -3.02 0.77 11.51
C ILE A 54 -4.28 1.53 11.94
N ASN A 55 -4.33 1.93 13.21
CA ASN A 55 -5.23 2.97 13.67
C ASN A 55 -4.55 4.32 13.49
N ILE A 56 -5.13 5.18 12.64
CA ILE A 56 -4.64 6.53 12.41
C ILE A 56 -5.06 7.41 13.58
N GLU A 57 -4.10 8.06 14.22
CA GLU A 57 -4.34 8.97 15.35
C GLU A 57 -4.51 10.44 14.91
N ASN A 58 -3.82 10.85 13.83
CA ASN A 58 -3.92 12.18 13.24
C ASN A 58 -4.14 12.08 11.73
N CYS A 59 -5.25 12.63 11.25
CA CYS A 59 -5.63 12.66 9.84
C CYS A 59 -5.53 14.04 9.17
N GLU A 60 -5.06 15.09 9.86
CA GLU A 60 -5.07 16.48 9.37
C GLU A 60 -4.33 16.66 8.03
N ASN A 61 -3.33 15.81 7.75
CA ASN A 61 -2.54 15.85 6.52
C ASN A 61 -2.79 14.64 5.60
N ILE A 62 -3.81 13.83 5.87
CA ILE A 62 -4.15 12.65 5.07
C ILE A 62 -5.26 13.02 4.09
N GLU A 63 -4.94 12.93 2.81
CA GLU A 63 -5.87 13.26 1.74
C GLU A 63 -6.12 12.04 0.86
N SER A 64 -7.37 11.81 0.45
CA SER A 64 -7.69 10.75 -0.51
C SER A 64 -7.11 11.08 -1.88
N VAL A 65 -6.64 10.04 -2.57
CA VAL A 65 -6.30 10.11 -3.99
C VAL A 65 -7.60 10.10 -4.81
N GLU A 66 -7.67 11.02 -5.76
CA GLU A 66 -8.75 11.13 -6.72
C GLU A 66 -8.41 10.30 -7.97
N TYR A 67 -9.38 9.51 -8.41
CA TYR A 67 -9.23 8.63 -9.57
C TYR A 67 -10.07 9.16 -10.72
N GLY A 68 -9.46 9.32 -11.89
CA GLY A 68 -10.16 9.87 -13.03
C GLY A 68 -9.38 9.78 -14.33
N ASN A 69 -9.88 10.51 -15.33
CA ASN A 69 -9.15 10.71 -16.57
C ASN A 69 -7.96 11.64 -16.34
N ILE A 70 -6.95 11.55 -17.23
CA ILE A 70 -5.78 12.44 -17.19
C ILE A 70 -6.25 13.88 -17.44
N CYS A 71 -6.10 14.75 -16.44
CA CYS A 71 -6.42 16.17 -16.53
C CYS A 71 -5.15 17.03 -16.66
N ASP A 72 -5.35 18.26 -17.13
CA ASP A 72 -4.37 19.33 -17.08
C ASP A 72 -4.32 19.89 -15.64
N TYR A 73 -3.38 19.41 -14.83
CA TYR A 73 -3.14 19.91 -13.48
C TYR A 73 -2.06 21.00 -13.49
N ASP A 74 -2.36 22.14 -12.86
CA ASP A 74 -1.48 23.32 -12.84
C ASP A 74 -0.60 23.38 -11.58
N ASN A 75 -0.83 22.52 -10.58
CA ASN A 75 -0.01 22.47 -9.37
C ASN A 75 0.39 21.03 -8.98
N ILE A 76 1.48 20.94 -8.21
CA ILE A 76 2.11 19.68 -7.84
C ILE A 76 1.25 18.87 -6.86
N LYS A 77 0.52 19.55 -5.97
CA LYS A 77 -0.35 18.88 -5.01
C LYS A 77 -1.43 18.07 -5.73
N ASP A 78 -2.05 18.65 -6.76
CA ASP A 78 -3.07 17.98 -7.56
C ASP A 78 -2.47 16.81 -8.34
N ILE A 79 -1.28 16.96 -8.92
CA ILE A 79 -0.59 15.84 -9.59
C ILE A 79 -0.29 14.70 -8.61
N LEU A 80 0.09 15.02 -7.37
CA LEU A 80 0.34 14.04 -6.32
C LEU A 80 -0.95 13.47 -5.73
N ARG A 81 -2.12 14.06 -5.99
CA ARG A 81 -3.41 13.58 -5.47
C ARG A 81 -4.26 12.89 -6.51
N ASN A 82 -3.80 12.76 -7.75
CA ASN A 82 -4.58 12.18 -8.83
C ASN A 82 -3.89 10.96 -9.44
N LYS A 83 -4.68 9.92 -9.70
CA LYS A 83 -4.28 8.69 -10.41
C LYS A 83 -5.30 8.35 -11.50
N SER A 84 -4.88 7.55 -12.47
CA SER A 84 -5.82 7.07 -13.48
C SER A 84 -6.76 6.00 -12.89
N ASN A 85 -7.95 5.85 -13.47
CA ASN A 85 -8.99 4.95 -12.95
C ASN A 85 -8.56 3.47 -12.84
N GLU A 86 -7.59 3.04 -13.64
CA GLU A 86 -7.04 1.68 -13.59
C GLU A 86 -6.40 1.35 -12.24
N TRP A 87 -5.96 2.37 -11.48
CA TRP A 87 -5.35 2.24 -10.16
C TRP A 87 -6.36 2.43 -9.01
N SER A 88 -7.65 2.60 -9.30
CA SER A 88 -8.68 2.83 -8.27
C SER A 88 -8.84 1.68 -7.28
N TYR A 89 -8.35 0.48 -7.61
CA TYR A 89 -8.33 -0.66 -6.70
C TYR A 89 -7.41 -0.46 -5.48
N GLU A 90 -6.54 0.55 -5.50
CA GLU A 90 -5.62 0.86 -4.39
C GLU A 90 -6.30 1.57 -3.22
N ASP A 91 -7.47 2.18 -3.46
CA ASP A 91 -8.24 2.95 -2.46
C ASP A 91 -7.31 3.88 -1.66
N GLU A 92 -6.43 4.62 -2.36
CA GLU A 92 -5.23 5.21 -1.79
C GLU A 92 -5.53 6.51 -1.04
N TYR A 93 -4.86 6.68 0.10
CA TYR A 93 -4.77 7.92 0.87
C TYR A 93 -3.30 8.30 1.03
N ARG A 94 -3.00 9.60 0.99
CA ARG A 94 -1.63 10.11 1.13
C ARG A 94 -1.55 11.07 2.29
N TYR A 95 -0.69 10.75 3.25
CA TYR A 95 -0.16 11.75 4.16
C TYR A 95 0.79 12.65 3.39
N MET A 96 0.58 13.97 3.41
CA MET A 96 1.40 14.94 2.68
C MET A 96 1.90 16.04 3.62
N LEU A 97 3.22 16.25 3.64
CA LEU A 97 3.84 17.31 4.45
C LEU A 97 4.89 18.06 3.64
N THR A 98 4.95 19.37 3.83
CA THR A 98 5.92 20.27 3.19
C THR A 98 6.99 20.79 4.16
N ASP A 99 6.89 20.44 5.44
CA ASP A 99 7.84 20.83 6.48
C ASP A 99 9.12 19.98 6.39
N GLU A 100 10.24 20.66 6.12
CA GLU A 100 11.56 20.06 6.00
C GLU A 100 12.14 19.60 7.36
N THR A 101 11.65 20.15 8.48
CA THR A 101 12.26 19.95 9.82
C THR A 101 11.87 18.62 10.47
N CYS A 102 10.76 18.00 10.05
CA CYS A 102 10.31 16.73 10.63
C CYS A 102 10.80 15.53 9.81
N ASN A 103 11.61 14.66 10.44
CA ASN A 103 12.15 13.45 9.80
C ASN A 103 11.35 12.18 10.12
N LYS A 104 10.53 12.19 11.19
CA LYS A 104 9.70 11.06 11.61
C LYS A 104 8.41 11.56 12.20
N ILE A 105 7.29 11.01 11.73
CA ILE A 105 5.94 11.39 12.14
C ILE A 105 5.27 10.13 12.64
N LYS A 106 4.69 10.20 13.85
CA LYS A 106 3.83 9.13 14.34
C LYS A 106 2.48 9.28 13.65
N ILE A 107 2.18 8.36 12.73
CA ILE A 107 0.92 8.38 11.97
C ILE A 107 -0.18 7.60 12.72
N GLY A 108 0.21 6.56 13.44
CA GLY A 108 -0.73 5.69 14.13
C GLY A 108 -0.08 4.58 14.92
N THR A 109 -0.89 3.60 15.29
CA THR A 109 -0.48 2.37 15.97
C THR A 109 -0.89 1.15 15.14
N ILE A 110 -0.07 0.10 15.17
CA ILE A 110 -0.40 -1.15 14.49
C ILE A 110 -1.60 -1.78 15.19
N LYS A 111 -2.64 -2.07 14.40
CA LYS A 111 -3.87 -2.71 14.86
C LYS A 111 -3.86 -4.20 14.57
N LYS A 112 -3.50 -4.58 13.34
CA LYS A 112 -3.57 -5.96 12.89
C LYS A 112 -2.57 -6.24 11.77
N ILE A 113 -2.07 -7.47 11.71
CA ILE A 113 -1.31 -7.98 10.57
C ILE A 113 -2.17 -8.96 9.78
N HIS A 114 -2.23 -8.79 8.46
CA HIS A 114 -2.91 -9.72 7.57
C HIS A 114 -1.88 -10.50 6.76
N PHE A 115 -2.06 -11.81 6.65
CA PHE A 115 -1.17 -12.70 5.92
C PHE A 115 -1.84 -13.26 4.68
N GLY A 116 -1.22 -13.11 3.51
CA GLY A 116 -1.75 -13.73 2.30
C GLY A 116 -1.60 -15.25 2.33
N THR A 117 -2.64 -15.97 1.90
CA THR A 117 -2.61 -17.44 1.82
C THR A 117 -2.74 -17.96 0.38
N PRO A 118 -1.75 -17.67 -0.49
CA PRO A 118 -1.84 -18.03 -1.89
C PRO A 118 -1.90 -19.56 -2.04
N TYR A 119 -2.71 -20.03 -2.97
CA TYR A 119 -2.90 -21.45 -3.28
C TYR A 119 -3.58 -22.30 -2.19
N LYS A 120 -3.91 -21.74 -1.02
CA LYS A 120 -4.49 -22.50 0.12
C LYS A 120 -5.81 -23.19 -0.24
N HIS A 121 -6.57 -22.63 -1.18
CA HIS A 121 -7.82 -23.22 -1.67
C HIS A 121 -7.62 -24.41 -2.64
N LEU A 122 -6.41 -24.65 -3.15
CA LEU A 122 -6.14 -25.70 -4.13
C LEU A 122 -6.01 -27.07 -3.46
N LEU A 123 -6.55 -28.12 -4.11
CA LEU A 123 -6.52 -29.49 -3.59
C LEU A 123 -5.09 -30.03 -3.37
N ASN A 124 -4.15 -29.63 -4.22
CA ASN A 124 -2.75 -30.03 -4.16
C ASN A 124 -1.88 -29.05 -3.33
N TYR A 125 -2.47 -28.20 -2.49
CA TYR A 125 -1.74 -27.19 -1.70
C TYR A 125 -0.54 -27.77 -0.93
N ARG A 126 -0.69 -28.95 -0.31
CA ARG A 126 0.41 -29.62 0.41
C ARG A 126 1.59 -29.95 -0.51
N ASP A 127 1.32 -30.40 -1.72
CA ASP A 127 2.36 -30.68 -2.72
C ASP A 127 2.98 -29.38 -3.23
N ILE A 128 2.19 -28.31 -3.38
CA ILE A 128 2.72 -26.98 -3.74
C ILE A 128 3.71 -26.52 -2.68
N ILE A 129 3.36 -26.52 -1.39
CA ILE A 129 4.29 -26.12 -0.31
C ILE A 129 5.58 -26.93 -0.38
N LYS A 130 5.46 -28.25 -0.49
CA LYS A 130 6.61 -29.17 -0.51
C LYS A 130 7.58 -28.89 -1.66
N ASN A 131 7.06 -28.52 -2.82
CA ASN A 131 7.87 -28.35 -4.04
C ASN A 131 8.19 -26.88 -4.37
N HIS A 132 7.54 -25.92 -3.71
CA HIS A 132 7.71 -24.49 -3.96
C HIS A 132 8.42 -23.81 -2.78
N LYS A 133 9.76 -23.86 -2.80
CA LYS A 133 10.61 -23.33 -1.72
C LYS A 133 10.25 -21.90 -1.28
N PRO A 134 10.00 -20.91 -2.17
CA PRO A 134 9.65 -19.57 -1.72
C PRO A 134 8.33 -19.48 -0.93
N LEU A 135 7.42 -20.44 -1.12
CA LEU A 135 6.16 -20.50 -0.35
C LEU A 135 6.41 -21.14 1.01
N SER A 136 7.20 -22.21 1.06
CA SER A 136 7.63 -22.80 2.34
C SER A 136 8.36 -21.78 3.21
N ASP A 137 9.34 -21.07 2.65
CA ASP A 137 10.12 -20.05 3.37
C ASP A 137 9.22 -18.91 3.87
N TYR A 138 8.20 -18.52 3.09
CA TYR A 138 7.19 -17.55 3.51
C TYR A 138 6.36 -18.05 4.71
N LEU A 139 5.94 -19.32 4.72
CA LEU A 139 5.15 -19.89 5.81
C LEU A 139 5.96 -19.99 7.11
N ASP A 140 7.26 -20.26 7.02
CA ASP A 140 8.17 -20.26 8.16
C ASP A 140 8.32 -18.84 8.75
N LEU A 141 8.43 -17.82 7.90
CA LEU A 141 8.46 -16.41 8.33
C LEU A 141 7.11 -15.94 8.89
N LYS A 142 6.00 -16.38 8.29
CA LYS A 142 4.64 -16.13 8.78
C LYS A 142 4.49 -16.62 10.22
N THR A 143 4.90 -17.86 10.48
CA THR A 143 4.84 -18.46 11.83
C THR A 143 5.63 -17.63 12.84
N GLN A 144 6.86 -17.24 12.51
CA GLN A 144 7.69 -16.38 13.39
C GLN A 144 7.04 -15.02 13.65
N LEU A 145 6.37 -14.44 12.65
CA LEU A 145 5.69 -13.15 12.81
C LEU A 145 4.39 -13.29 13.61
N GLU A 146 3.69 -14.40 13.49
CA GLU A 146 2.52 -14.74 14.32
C GLU A 146 2.90 -14.83 15.79
N ASP A 147 3.98 -15.57 16.11
CA ASP A 147 4.51 -15.68 17.47
C ASP A 147 4.87 -14.29 18.04
N LEU A 148 5.57 -13.46 17.25
CA LEU A 148 5.91 -12.09 17.65
C LEU A 148 4.66 -11.23 17.87
N CYS A 149 3.64 -11.37 17.04
CA CYS A 149 2.40 -10.61 17.21
C CYS A 149 1.65 -11.04 18.47
N GLU A 150 1.62 -12.34 18.79
CA GLU A 150 1.07 -12.85 20.05
C GLU A 150 1.81 -12.26 21.26
N GLU A 151 3.16 -12.29 21.27
CA GLU A 151 3.98 -11.67 22.32
C GLU A 151 3.71 -10.18 22.50
N LYS A 152 3.37 -9.47 21.42
CA LYS A 152 3.07 -8.04 21.42
C LYS A 152 1.59 -7.71 21.61
N GLY A 153 0.71 -8.72 21.70
CA GLY A 153 -0.74 -8.52 21.77
C GLY A 153 -1.34 -7.90 20.51
N ILE A 154 -0.72 -8.11 19.34
CA ILE A 154 -1.18 -7.63 18.03
C ILE A 154 -2.02 -8.73 17.39
N CYS A 155 -3.21 -8.38 16.89
CA CYS A 155 -4.07 -9.35 16.21
C CYS A 155 -3.49 -9.74 14.84
N CYS A 156 -3.72 -10.97 14.42
CA CYS A 156 -3.33 -11.50 13.11
C CYS A 156 -4.52 -12.18 12.42
N GLU A 157 -4.58 -12.11 11.10
CA GLU A 157 -5.54 -12.89 10.31
C GLU A 157 -5.02 -13.31 8.93
N ASP A 158 -5.55 -14.41 8.41
CA ASP A 158 -5.28 -14.88 7.06
C ASP A 158 -6.22 -14.19 6.06
N PHE A 159 -5.64 -13.63 4.99
CA PHE A 159 -6.37 -13.28 3.77
C PHE A 159 -6.45 -14.50 2.86
N ASN A 160 -7.66 -14.98 2.63
CA ASN A 160 -7.94 -16.11 1.74
C ASN A 160 -8.28 -15.60 0.34
N PHE A 161 -7.48 -16.01 -0.65
CA PHE A 161 -7.73 -15.74 -2.06
C PHE A 161 -8.91 -16.57 -2.56
N SER A 162 -9.74 -15.94 -3.40
CA SER A 162 -10.94 -16.58 -3.98
C SER A 162 -10.65 -17.53 -5.12
#